data_AF-A0AA43YA03-F1
#
_entry.id   AF-A0AA43YA03-F1
#
_cell.length_a   1.000
_cell.length_b   1.000
_cell.length_c   1.000
_cell.angle_alpha   90.00
_cell.angle_beta   90.00
_cell.angle_gamma   90.00
#
_symmetry.space_group_name_H-M   'P 1'
#
loop_
_entity.id
_entity.type
_entity.pdbx_description
1 polymer ?
#
loop_
_entity_poly.entity_id
_entity_poly.type
_entity_poly.pdbx_seq_one_letter_code
_entity_poly.pdbx_strand_id
1 'polypeptide(L)'
;MNITFSILADPKRQSIDWTKVISQIETLTKTVIRENGVNTFVCPCNNSYEIILFDTIIQIGKKFNAKFILTPYKNVEKTISSKTKYLYTNIQREVDIIHPIQSASILLQRSKYLLLFGENNINKYKKIINFYKKNNKQLIFLDSDYLFVNI
;
A
#
# COMPACT_ATOMS: atom_id res chain seq x y z
N MET A 1 -11.01 17.90 0.59
CA MET A 1 -11.41 16.61 1.19
C MET A 1 -10.23 15.67 1.07
N ASN A 2 -9.73 15.09 2.18
CA ASN A 2 -8.59 14.18 2.09
C ASN A 2 -9.06 12.82 1.59
N ILE A 3 -8.53 12.39 0.45
CA ILE A 3 -8.84 11.10 -0.15
C ILE A 3 -7.65 10.19 0.10
N THR A 4 -7.89 9.14 0.88
CA THR A 4 -6.85 8.22 1.35
C THR A 4 -6.81 6.96 0.52
N PHE A 5 -5.59 6.54 0.18
CA PHE A 5 -5.26 5.32 -0.55
C PHE A 5 -4.40 4.41 0.34
N SER A 6 -4.86 3.19 0.55
CA SER A 6 -4.18 2.20 1.38
C SER A 6 -3.51 1.11 0.57
N ILE A 7 -2.39 0.57 1.08
CA ILE A 7 -1.63 -0.50 0.43
C ILE A 7 -1.50 -1.69 1.38
N LEU A 8 -1.78 -2.89 0.88
CA LEU A 8 -1.43 -4.16 1.52
C LEU A 8 -0.81 -5.08 0.47
N ALA A 9 0.26 -5.77 0.85
CA ALA A 9 0.97 -6.68 -0.04
C ALA A 9 1.45 -7.92 0.69
N ASP A 10 1.14 -9.09 0.15
CA ASP A 10 1.66 -10.37 0.65
C ASP A 10 1.63 -11.45 -0.44
N PRO A 11 2.39 -11.26 -1.53
CA PRO A 11 2.44 -12.22 -2.62
C PRO A 11 3.14 -13.52 -2.18
N LYS A 12 2.52 -14.67 -2.46
CA LYS A 12 3.07 -16.00 -2.14
C LYS A 12 4.05 -16.55 -3.19
N ARG A 13 4.15 -15.92 -4.37
CA ARG A 13 5.00 -16.41 -5.47
C ARG A 13 6.47 -16.09 -5.19
N GLN A 14 7.34 -17.10 -5.39
CA GLN A 14 8.79 -16.96 -5.21
C GLN A 14 9.46 -16.13 -6.32
N SER A 15 8.89 -16.11 -7.54
CA SER A 15 9.35 -15.28 -8.65
C SER A 15 8.35 -14.17 -8.94
N ILE A 16 8.71 -12.93 -8.59
CA ILE A 16 7.95 -11.72 -8.93
C ILE A 16 8.83 -10.89 -9.86
N ASP A 17 8.30 -10.53 -11.02
CA ASP A 17 8.93 -9.51 -11.87
C ASP A 17 8.66 -8.12 -11.27
N TRP A 18 9.61 -7.68 -10.44
CA TRP A 18 9.55 -6.39 -9.78
C TRP A 18 9.58 -5.22 -10.75
N THR A 19 10.18 -5.36 -11.94
CA THR A 19 10.22 -4.30 -12.94
C THR A 19 8.81 -3.99 -13.43
N LYS A 20 8.04 -5.04 -13.74
CA LYS A 20 6.63 -4.92 -14.14
C LYS A 20 5.76 -4.37 -13.01
N VAL A 21 5.91 -4.88 -11.80
CA VAL A 21 5.16 -4.42 -10.62
C VAL A 21 5.41 -2.93 -10.35
N ILE A 22 6.67 -2.49 -10.34
CA ILE A 22 7.03 -1.08 -10.12
C ILE A 22 6.38 -0.20 -11.20
N SER A 23 6.50 -0.55 -12.48
CA SER A 23 5.90 0.20 -13.59
C SER A 23 4.37 0.38 -13.45
N GLN A 24 3.67 -0.67 -13.02
CA GLN A 24 2.22 -0.61 -12.78
C GLN A 24 1.88 0.29 -11.60
N ILE A 25 2.63 0.19 -10.50
CA ILE A 25 2.46 1.05 -9.32
C ILE A 25 2.73 2.50 -9.66
N GLU A 26 3.70 2.79 -10.52
CA GLU A 26 3.94 4.16 -10.97
C GLU A 26 2.73 4.73 -11.70
N THR A 27 2.18 3.95 -12.63
CA THR A 27 1.02 4.31 -13.43
C THR A 27 -0.17 4.57 -12.51
N LEU A 28 -0.47 3.62 -11.63
CA LEU A 28 -1.56 3.74 -10.67
C LEU A 28 -1.43 4.97 -9.79
N THR A 29 -0.25 5.20 -9.22
CA THR A 29 -0.02 6.32 -8.30
C THR A 29 -0.29 7.65 -9.00
N LYS A 30 0.18 7.82 -10.24
CA LYS A 30 -0.09 9.02 -11.05
C LYS A 30 -1.59 9.17 -11.33
N THR A 31 -2.26 8.09 -11.74
CA THR A 31 -3.71 8.09 -12.03
C THR A 31 -4.52 8.47 -10.80
N VAL A 32 -4.30 7.82 -9.65
CA VAL A 32 -5.13 8.08 -8.47
C VAL A 32 -4.93 9.48 -7.90
N ILE A 33 -3.74 10.06 -8.05
CA ILE A 33 -3.49 11.46 -7.67
C ILE A 33 -4.21 12.41 -8.65
N ARG A 34 -3.97 12.25 -9.95
CA ARG A 34 -4.42 13.22 -10.97
C ARG A 34 -5.92 13.14 -11.25
N GLU A 35 -6.44 11.93 -11.38
CA GLU A 35 -7.82 11.68 -11.82
C GLU A 35 -8.76 11.46 -10.65
N ASN A 36 -8.27 10.89 -9.55
CA ASN A 36 -9.11 10.54 -8.40
C ASN A 36 -8.91 11.45 -7.18
N GLY A 37 -8.00 12.43 -7.25
CA GLY A 37 -7.75 13.41 -6.19
C GLY A 37 -7.17 12.80 -4.92
N VAL A 38 -6.56 11.62 -4.99
CA VAL A 38 -5.85 11.00 -3.85
C VAL A 38 -4.70 11.90 -3.45
N ASN A 39 -4.67 12.27 -2.18
CA ASN A 39 -3.63 13.14 -1.62
C ASN A 39 -2.99 12.56 -0.36
N THR A 40 -3.44 11.39 0.11
CA THR A 40 -2.90 10.73 1.31
C THR A 40 -2.70 9.25 1.03
N PHE A 41 -1.50 8.74 1.28
CA PHE A 41 -1.16 7.32 1.12
C PHE A 41 -0.80 6.71 2.47
N VAL A 42 -1.35 5.53 2.74
CA VAL A 42 -1.19 4.84 4.02
C VAL A 42 -0.68 3.42 3.77
N CYS A 43 0.44 3.08 4.39
CA CYS A 43 0.96 1.73 4.34
C CYS A 43 1.36 1.26 5.75
N PRO A 44 1.07 0.01 6.12
CA PRO A 44 1.55 -0.52 7.38
C PRO A 44 3.00 -1.02 7.33
N CYS A 45 3.56 -1.30 6.15
CA CYS A 45 4.94 -1.78 5.97
C CYS A 45 5.30 -2.96 6.89
N ASN A 46 4.43 -3.95 6.99
CA ASN A 46 4.60 -5.12 7.85
C ASN A 46 5.49 -6.22 7.23
N ASN A 47 5.90 -6.07 5.97
CA ASN A 47 6.81 -6.99 5.29
C ASN A 47 7.61 -6.27 4.19
N SER A 48 8.55 -6.99 3.58
CA SER A 48 9.43 -6.43 2.56
C SER A 48 8.68 -5.91 1.32
N TYR A 49 7.59 -6.56 0.91
CA TYR A 49 6.83 -6.16 -0.26
C TYR A 49 6.13 -4.82 -0.04
N GLU A 50 5.47 -4.66 1.10
CA GLU A 50 4.82 -3.41 1.48
C GLU A 50 5.82 -2.24 1.58
N ILE A 51 7.03 -2.50 2.07
CA ILE A 51 8.10 -1.50 2.15
C ILE A 51 8.54 -1.04 0.76
N ILE A 52 8.81 -1.97 -0.16
CA ILE A 52 9.26 -1.66 -1.53
C ILE A 52 8.18 -0.88 -2.30
N LEU A 53 6.93 -1.34 -2.21
CA LEU A 53 5.81 -0.66 -2.87
C LEU A 53 5.59 0.74 -2.31
N PHE A 54 5.67 0.91 -0.99
CA PHE A 54 5.44 2.21 -0.38
C PHE A 54 6.54 3.21 -0.68
N ASP A 55 7.81 2.78 -0.69
CA ASP A 55 8.92 3.62 -1.15
C ASP A 55 8.68 4.11 -2.59
N THR A 56 8.31 3.20 -3.50
CA THR A 56 7.98 3.56 -4.90
C THR A 56 6.88 4.63 -4.96
N ILE A 57 5.81 4.47 -4.18
CA ILE A 57 4.70 5.42 -4.11
C ILE A 57 5.16 6.77 -3.54
N ILE A 58 6.03 6.78 -2.53
CA ILE A 58 6.60 8.00 -1.94
C ILE A 58 7.39 8.79 -2.98
N GLN A 59 8.30 8.14 -3.71
CA GLN A 59 9.14 8.80 -4.71
C GLN A 59 8.32 9.49 -5.81
N ILE A 60 7.15 8.93 -6.13
CA ILE A 60 6.25 9.46 -7.15
C ILE A 60 5.35 10.54 -6.57
N GLY A 61 4.64 10.23 -5.48
CA GLY A 61 3.64 11.12 -4.89
C GLY A 61 4.24 12.40 -4.28
N LYS A 62 5.52 12.40 -3.87
CA LYS A 62 6.23 13.61 -3.43
C LYS A 62 6.22 14.70 -4.50
N LYS A 63 6.32 14.32 -5.78
CA LYS A 63 6.26 15.25 -6.92
C LYS A 63 4.89 15.93 -7.07
N PHE A 64 3.88 15.45 -6.33
CA PHE A 64 2.51 15.93 -6.34
C PHE A 64 2.05 16.43 -4.96
N ASN A 65 2.97 16.71 -4.03
CA ASN A 65 2.66 17.15 -2.67
C ASN A 65 1.70 16.21 -1.91
N ALA A 66 1.76 14.90 -2.19
CA ALA A 66 0.97 13.92 -1.46
C ALA A 66 1.51 13.74 -0.02
N LYS A 67 0.61 13.42 0.90
CA LYS A 67 0.91 13.07 2.28
C LYS A 67 1.11 11.56 2.41
N PHE A 68 2.08 11.14 3.22
CA PHE A 68 2.40 9.72 3.44
C PHE A 68 2.33 9.39 4.92
N ILE A 69 1.74 8.24 5.23
CA ILE A 69 1.57 7.76 6.58
C ILE A 69 2.02 6.30 6.69
N LEU A 70 3.00 6.06 7.54
CA LEU A 70 3.45 4.74 7.96
C LEU A 70 2.71 4.34 9.24
N THR A 71 2.15 3.13 9.24
CA THR A 71 1.25 2.68 10.30
C THR A 71 1.60 1.27 10.80
N PRO A 72 2.79 1.10 11.40
CA PRO A 72 3.37 -0.21 11.64
C PRO A 72 2.59 -0.99 12.70
N TYR A 73 2.41 -2.30 12.50
CA TYR A 73 1.72 -3.17 13.47
C TYR A 73 2.59 -4.26 14.08
N LYS A 74 3.77 -4.48 13.52
CA LYS A 74 4.72 -5.50 13.96
C LYS A 74 6.13 -4.94 13.90
N ASN A 75 7.02 -5.57 14.66
CA ASN A 75 8.45 -5.32 14.56
C ASN A 75 9.02 -5.92 13.27
N VAL A 76 8.71 -5.29 12.13
CA VAL A 76 9.09 -5.74 10.78
C VAL A 76 10.60 -5.82 10.59
N GLU A 77 11.36 -4.99 11.31
CA GLU A 77 12.82 -4.97 11.26
C GLU A 77 13.49 -6.30 11.61
N LYS A 78 12.81 -7.18 12.36
CA LYS A 78 13.31 -8.51 12.71
C LYS A 78 13.10 -9.54 11.60
N THR A 79 12.27 -9.24 10.60
CA THR A 79 11.78 -10.19 9.59
C THR A 79 12.17 -9.82 8.16
N ILE A 80 12.92 -8.74 7.96
CA ILE A 80 13.30 -8.23 6.64
C ILE A 80 14.82 -8.23 6.49
N SER A 81 15.29 -8.29 5.24
CA SER A 81 16.72 -8.23 4.92
C SER A 81 17.34 -6.88 5.31
N SER A 82 18.67 -6.82 5.44
CA SER A 82 19.40 -5.58 5.72
C SER A 82 19.13 -4.49 4.67
N LYS A 83 19.02 -4.88 3.39
CA LYS A 83 18.69 -3.95 2.29
C LYS A 83 17.30 -3.33 2.49
N THR A 84 16.30 -4.14 2.82
CA THR A 84 14.95 -3.64 3.05
C THR A 84 14.83 -2.85 4.35
N LYS A 85 15.63 -3.20 5.36
CA LYS A 85 15.72 -2.44 6.62
C LYS A 85 16.22 -1.01 6.38
N TYR A 86 17.25 -0.85 5.54
CA TYR A 86 17.74 0.47 5.15
C TYR A 86 16.63 1.32 4.49
N LEU A 87 15.88 0.74 3.55
CA LEU A 87 14.73 1.41 2.92
C LEU A 87 13.66 1.79 3.97
N TYR A 88 13.32 0.88 4.87
CA TYR A 88 12.33 1.13 5.91
C TYR A 88 12.73 2.29 6.84
N THR A 89 14.00 2.37 7.24
CA THR A 89 14.52 3.48 8.05
C THR A 89 14.44 4.82 7.30
N ASN A 90 14.67 4.83 5.99
CA ASN A 90 14.50 6.04 5.19
C ASN A 90 13.04 6.46 5.12
N ILE A 91 12.11 5.53 4.87
CA ILE A 91 10.67 5.82 4.90
C ILE A 91 10.26 6.43 6.24
N GLN A 92 10.69 5.86 7.36
CA GLN A 92 10.36 6.37 8.70
C GLN A 92 10.78 7.83 8.94
N ARG A 93 11.82 8.30 8.26
CA ARG A 93 12.29 9.70 8.35
C ARG A 93 11.48 10.67 7.49
N GLU A 94 10.78 10.16 6.49
CA GLU A 94 10.14 10.96 5.44
C GLU A 94 8.63 11.09 5.58
N VAL A 95 8.00 10.27 6.43
CA VAL A 95 6.55 10.12 6.49
C VAL A 95 6.03 10.26 7.93
N ASP A 96 4.74 10.58 8.06
CA ASP A 96 4.09 10.58 9.37
C ASP A 96 3.96 9.16 9.89
N ILE A 97 4.34 8.92 11.14
CA ILE A 97 4.19 7.60 11.78
C ILE A 97 3.02 7.65 12.75
N ILE A 98 2.06 6.73 12.59
CA ILE A 98 0.89 6.63 13.46
C ILE A 98 0.89 5.30 14.20
N HIS A 99 0.43 5.31 15.45
CA HIS A 99 0.43 4.17 16.34
C HIS A 99 -0.42 2.99 15.78
N PRO A 100 0.03 1.73 15.95
CA PRO A 100 -0.66 0.51 15.49
C PRO A 100 -2.16 0.44 15.80
N ILE A 101 -2.58 0.92 16.97
CA ILE A 101 -4.00 0.89 17.39
C ILE A 101 -4.88 1.74 16.46
N GLN A 102 -4.38 2.88 15.98
CA GLN A 102 -5.10 3.79 15.08
C GLN A 102 -5.02 3.33 13.62
N SER A 103 -4.03 2.51 13.32
CA SER A 103 -3.73 2.04 11.98
C SER A 103 -4.91 1.29 11.35
N ALA A 104 -5.65 0.47 12.12
CA ALA A 104 -6.79 -0.30 11.59
C ALA A 104 -7.99 0.61 11.28
N SER A 105 -8.20 1.62 12.12
CA SER A 105 -9.22 2.66 11.87
C SER A 105 -8.88 3.46 10.61
N ILE A 106 -7.61 3.81 10.37
CA ILE A 106 -7.21 4.54 9.16
C ILE A 106 -7.39 3.66 7.91
N LEU A 107 -6.82 2.44 7.93
CA LEU A 107 -6.90 1.48 6.83
C LEU A 107 -8.33 1.09 6.46
N LEU A 108 -9.23 0.97 7.45
CA LEU A 108 -10.60 0.56 7.19
C LEU A 108 -11.55 1.74 7.03
N GLN A 109 -11.52 2.73 7.91
CA GLN A 109 -12.56 3.78 7.95
C GLN A 109 -12.25 4.94 6.99
N ARG A 110 -10.99 5.40 6.90
CA ARG A 110 -10.64 6.63 6.15
C ARG A 110 -10.28 6.39 4.70
N SER A 111 -9.77 5.21 4.37
CA SER A 111 -9.34 4.88 3.02
C SER A 111 -10.51 4.70 2.06
N LYS A 112 -10.47 5.42 0.93
CA LYS A 112 -11.42 5.28 -0.19
C LYS A 112 -10.96 4.20 -1.16
N TYR A 113 -9.65 4.07 -1.32
CA TYR A 113 -9.00 3.10 -2.20
C TYR A 113 -8.14 2.14 -1.38
N LEU A 114 -8.12 0.88 -1.77
CA LEU A 114 -7.20 -0.12 -1.24
C LEU A 114 -6.57 -0.92 -2.37
N LEU A 115 -5.24 -0.86 -2.46
CA LEU A 115 -4.42 -1.74 -3.26
C LEU A 115 -4.15 -3.03 -2.49
N LEU A 116 -4.46 -4.17 -3.11
CA LEU A 116 -4.11 -5.50 -2.64
C LEU A 116 -3.17 -6.16 -3.64
N PHE A 117 -1.90 -6.34 -3.26
CA PHE A 117 -0.92 -7.09 -4.05
C PHE A 117 -0.78 -8.52 -3.52
N GLY A 118 -1.20 -9.51 -4.31
CA GLY A 118 -1.13 -10.95 -3.97
C GLY A 118 -2.49 -11.63 -3.87
N GLU A 119 -3.01 -12.10 -5.00
CA GLU A 119 -4.36 -12.69 -5.17
C GLU A 119 -4.61 -13.95 -4.31
N ASN A 120 -3.58 -14.79 -4.09
CA ASN A 120 -3.69 -16.04 -3.32
C ASN A 120 -3.86 -15.86 -1.79
N ASN A 121 -4.08 -14.62 -1.33
CA ASN A 121 -4.35 -14.26 0.05
C ASN A 121 -5.67 -13.51 0.25
N ILE A 122 -6.62 -13.59 -0.70
CA ILE A 122 -8.01 -13.12 -0.50
C ILE A 122 -8.58 -13.61 0.84
N ASN A 123 -8.31 -14.86 1.23
CA ASN A 123 -8.76 -15.39 2.52
C ASN A 123 -8.14 -14.67 3.73
N LYS A 124 -6.86 -14.30 3.67
CA LYS A 124 -6.17 -13.53 4.72
C LYS A 124 -6.80 -12.14 4.88
N TYR A 125 -7.17 -11.49 3.77
CA TYR A 125 -7.75 -10.15 3.74
C TYR A 125 -9.27 -10.14 3.60
N LYS A 126 -9.96 -11.28 3.73
CA LYS A 126 -11.40 -11.42 3.46
C LYS A 126 -12.25 -10.44 4.26
N LYS A 127 -11.92 -10.23 5.53
CA LYS A 127 -12.61 -9.26 6.40
C LYS A 127 -12.48 -7.83 5.86
N ILE A 128 -11.29 -7.46 5.40
CA ILE A 128 -11.00 -6.12 4.85
C ILE A 128 -11.71 -5.94 3.51
N ILE A 129 -11.61 -6.94 2.61
CA ILE A 129 -12.29 -6.94 1.31
C ILE A 129 -13.80 -6.78 1.49
N ASN A 130 -14.42 -7.60 2.35
CA ASN A 130 -15.85 -7.53 2.62
C ASN A 130 -16.26 -6.19 3.22
N PHE A 131 -15.43 -5.61 4.10
CA PHE A 131 -15.67 -4.28 4.63
C PHE A 131 -15.68 -3.23 3.52
N TYR A 132 -14.70 -3.26 2.61
CA TYR A 132 -14.64 -2.31 1.50
C TYR A 132 -15.83 -2.43 0.55
N LYS A 133 -16.20 -3.66 0.16
CA LYS A 133 -17.39 -3.93 -0.66
C LYS A 133 -18.67 -3.42 -0.01
N LYS A 134 -18.88 -3.73 1.29
CA LYS A 134 -20.07 -3.30 2.03
C LYS A 134 -20.20 -1.77 2.12
N ASN A 135 -19.07 -1.05 2.11
CA ASN A 135 -19.03 0.40 2.24
C ASN A 135 -18.82 1.13 0.90
N ASN A 136 -19.00 0.45 -0.23
CA ASN A 136 -18.84 1.02 -1.58
C ASN A 136 -17.48 1.72 -1.79
N LYS A 137 -16.42 1.13 -1.25
CA LYS A 137 -15.03 1.57 -1.38
C LYS A 137 -14.35 0.84 -2.53
N GLN A 138 -13.38 1.48 -3.15
CA GLN A 138 -12.72 0.97 -4.34
C GLN A 138 -11.60 -0.01 -3.97
N LEU A 139 -11.68 -1.24 -4.48
CA LEU A 139 -10.66 -2.26 -4.31
C LEU A 139 -9.89 -2.43 -5.61
N ILE A 140 -8.57 -2.33 -5.51
CA ILE A 140 -7.66 -2.46 -6.64
C ILE A 140 -6.80 -3.70 -6.39
N PHE A 141 -6.95 -4.72 -7.21
CA PHE A 141 -6.12 -5.91 -7.14
C PHE A 141 -4.93 -5.78 -8.08
N LEU A 142 -3.75 -6.13 -7.58
CA LEU A 142 -2.56 -6.28 -8.40
C LEU A 142 -2.14 -7.75 -8.35
N ASP A 143 -2.15 -8.40 -9.51
CA ASP A 143 -1.54 -9.71 -9.70
C ASP A 143 -0.28 -9.59 -10.59
N SER A 144 0.68 -10.49 -10.32
CA SER A 144 1.90 -10.70 -11.10
C SER A 144 1.64 -10.91 -12.60
N ASP A 145 0.49 -11.48 -12.96
CA ASP A 145 0.13 -11.84 -14.33
C ASP A 145 -0.79 -10.84 -15.06
N TYR A 146 -1.08 -9.63 -14.54
CA TYR A 146 -1.74 -8.46 -15.18
C TYR A 146 -3.00 -7.89 -14.46
N LEU A 147 -3.16 -6.57 -14.67
CA LEU A 147 -4.33 -5.68 -14.54
C LEU A 147 -4.90 -5.37 -13.14
N PHE A 148 -5.02 -4.07 -12.89
CA PHE A 148 -5.83 -3.49 -11.83
C PHE A 148 -7.30 -3.88 -12.04
N VAL A 149 -7.77 -4.90 -11.33
CA VAL A 149 -9.21 -5.18 -11.28
C VAL A 149 -9.81 -4.25 -10.24
N ASN A 150 -10.62 -3.29 -10.69
CA ASN A 150 -11.44 -2.46 -9.82
C ASN A 150 -12.72 -3.25 -9.51
N ILE A 151 -12.92 -3.65 -8.25
CA ILE A 151 -14.11 -4.38 -7.78
C ILE A 151 -14.92 -3.51 -6.82
#